data_AF-A0A8V0X8F8-F1
#
_entry.id   AF-A0A8V0X8F8-F1
#
_cell.length_a   1.000
_cell.length_b   1.000
_cell.length_c   1.000
_cell.angle_alpha   90.00
_cell.angle_beta   90.00
_cell.angle_gamma   90.00
#
_symmetry.space_group_name_H-M   'P 1'
#
loop_
_entity.id
_entity.type
_entity.pdbx_description
1 polymer ?
#
loop_
_entity_poly.entity_id
_entity_poly.type
_entity_poly.pdbx_seq_one_letter_code
_entity_poly.pdbx_strand_id
1 'polypeptide(L)'
;MAAEAGELKLPFIHDDQLTRCMRLRAQSLQQKNARPQDGEKLLHPNEHIYRVDFIRQHNLHFLRWDIQLERSGKVTVTGTSQHWTPDLTHLMNRQLLEPVGIFWKKPGAKEVEYNEADAQEFGERLVELAKIRKFLVVSPWFFIEGWHNKMVENILTLLELLTPEKHSLTCFPQSE
;
A
#
# COMPACT_ATOMS: atom_id res chain seq x y z
N MET A 1 1.46 -24.00 -23.58
CA MET A 1 1.97 -24.20 -22.21
C MET A 1 1.60 -22.96 -21.43
N ALA A 2 0.71 -23.09 -20.44
CA ALA A 2 0.27 -21.96 -19.62
C ALA A 2 1.46 -21.47 -18.80
N ALA A 3 1.80 -20.19 -18.92
CA ALA A 3 2.75 -19.57 -18.00
C ALA A 3 2.21 -19.77 -16.58
N GLU A 4 2.99 -20.40 -15.70
CA GLU A 4 2.66 -20.45 -14.29
C GLU A 4 2.62 -19.00 -13.78
N ALA A 5 1.43 -18.45 -13.62
CA ALA A 5 1.27 -17.17 -12.95
C ALA A 5 1.55 -17.40 -11.46
N GLY A 6 2.57 -16.70 -10.92
CA GLY A 6 2.90 -16.78 -9.50
C GLY A 6 2.00 -15.82 -8.72
N GLU A 7 1.43 -16.23 -7.59
CA GLU A 7 0.80 -15.28 -6.67
C GLU A 7 1.89 -14.61 -5.82
N LEU A 8 1.99 -13.28 -5.90
CA LEU A 8 2.88 -12.47 -5.07
C LEU A 8 2.08 -11.82 -3.93
N LYS A 9 2.43 -12.16 -2.70
CA LYS A 9 1.83 -11.59 -1.49
C LYS A 9 2.74 -10.50 -0.93
N LEU A 10 2.24 -9.27 -0.90
CA LEU A 10 2.96 -8.10 -0.38
C LEU A 10 2.34 -7.65 0.95
N PRO A 11 3.00 -7.89 2.09
CA PRO A 11 2.47 -7.45 3.38
C PRO A 11 2.61 -5.93 3.53
N PHE A 12 1.62 -5.32 4.18
CA PHE A 12 1.73 -3.96 4.70
C PHE A 12 2.54 -4.00 6.00
N ILE A 13 3.75 -3.46 5.96
CA ILE A 13 4.67 -3.40 7.09
C ILE A 13 4.36 -2.13 7.87
N HIS A 14 4.02 -2.26 9.15
CA HIS A 14 3.79 -1.10 10.00
C HIS A 14 5.09 -0.31 10.19
N ASP A 15 5.04 1.01 10.01
CA ASP A 15 6.18 1.89 10.23
C ASP A 15 6.01 2.71 11.51
N ASP A 16 6.51 2.14 12.60
CA ASP A 16 6.50 2.76 13.92
C ASP A 16 7.28 4.07 13.96
N GLN A 17 8.39 4.16 13.23
CA GLN A 17 9.27 5.32 13.26
C GLN A 17 8.57 6.52 12.63
N LEU A 18 8.06 6.37 11.41
CA LEU A 18 7.35 7.42 10.68
C LEU A 18 6.02 7.77 11.35
N THR A 19 5.27 6.77 11.83
CA THR A 19 4.07 6.98 12.65
C THR A 19 4.39 7.85 13.87
N ARG A 20 5.49 7.57 14.58
CA ARG A 20 5.92 8.35 15.73
C ARG A 20 6.35 9.76 15.34
N CYS A 21 7.13 9.92 14.27
CA CYS A 21 7.58 11.22 13.78
C CYS A 21 6.38 12.14 13.45
N MET A 22 5.36 11.61 12.76
CA MET A 22 4.16 12.39 12.42
C MET A 22 3.31 12.74 13.66
N ARG A 23 3.23 11.85 14.66
CA ARG A 23 2.55 12.15 15.94
C ARG A 23 3.29 13.21 16.75
N LEU A 24 4.61 13.14 16.81
CA LEU A 24 5.44 14.15 17.48
C LEU A 24 5.28 15.53 16.83
N ARG A 25 5.11 15.59 15.50
CA ARG A 25 4.79 16.84 14.80
C ARG A 25 3.48 17.44 15.28
N ALA A 26 2.41 16.65 15.35
CA ALA A 26 1.11 17.11 15.87
C ALA A 26 1.21 17.58 17.33
N GLN A 27 1.91 16.82 18.17
CA GLN A 27 2.13 17.18 19.58
C GLN A 27 2.96 18.46 19.73
N SER A 28 4.02 18.63 18.94
CA SER A 28 4.86 19.83 18.99
C SER A 28 4.10 21.07 18.56
N LEU A 29 3.20 20.97 17.58
CA LEU A 29 2.34 22.09 17.16
C LEU A 29 1.40 22.49 18.30
N GLN A 30 0.78 21.50 18.95
CA GLN A 30 -0.09 21.73 20.10
C GLN A 30 0.65 22.39 21.27
N GLN A 31 1.85 21.91 21.63
CA GLN A 31 2.66 22.48 22.71
C GLN A 31 3.11 23.91 22.42
N LYS A 32 3.44 24.22 21.16
CA LYS A 32 3.86 25.55 20.73
C LYS A 32 2.70 26.49 20.41
N ASN A 33 1.46 26.02 20.56
CA ASN A 33 0.23 26.71 20.12
C ASN A 33 0.35 27.25 18.68
N ALA A 34 1.03 26.48 17.82
CA ALA A 34 1.30 26.81 16.43
C ALA A 34 0.30 26.10 15.52
N ARG A 35 -0.02 26.73 14.38
CA ARG A 35 -0.88 26.11 13.37
C ARG A 35 -0.05 25.21 12.44
N PRO A 36 -0.62 24.10 11.94
CA PRO A 36 -0.01 23.33 10.86
C PRO A 36 0.13 24.19 9.60
N GLN A 37 0.98 23.76 8.67
CA GLN A 37 1.04 24.35 7.33
C GLN A 37 -0.30 24.17 6.62
N ASP A 38 -0.61 25.10 5.71
CA ASP A 38 -1.86 25.03 4.96
C ASP A 38 -1.91 23.74 4.13
N GLY A 39 -2.94 22.93 4.35
CA GLY A 39 -3.10 21.62 3.72
C GLY A 39 -2.24 20.47 4.30
N GLU A 40 -1.49 20.67 5.38
CA GLU A 40 -0.70 19.62 6.06
C GLU A 40 -1.64 18.55 6.69
N LYS A 41 -1.39 17.27 6.39
CA LYS A 41 -2.07 16.13 6.99
C LYS A 41 -1.34 15.75 8.28
N LEU A 42 -1.99 16.03 9.40
CA LEU A 42 -1.56 15.56 10.72
C LEU A 42 -2.12 14.17 11.00
N LEU A 43 -1.28 13.31 11.60
CA LEU A 43 -1.66 11.95 11.95
C LEU A 43 -2.47 11.95 13.25
N HIS A 44 -3.73 11.49 13.19
CA HIS A 44 -4.55 11.27 14.38
C HIS A 44 -4.09 10.03 15.17
N PRO A 45 -4.46 9.90 16.47
CA PRO A 45 -3.98 8.79 17.32
C PRO A 45 -4.38 7.38 16.84
N ASN A 46 -5.48 7.27 16.09
CA ASN A 46 -6.01 6.04 15.50
C ASN A 46 -5.48 5.76 14.09
N GLU A 47 -4.60 6.63 13.59
CA GLU A 47 -4.02 6.52 12.25
C GLU A 47 -2.59 6.01 12.36
N HIS A 48 -2.22 5.19 11.40
CA HIS A 48 -0.93 4.53 11.35
C HIS A 48 -0.37 4.54 9.94
N ILE A 49 0.94 4.64 9.84
CA ILE A 49 1.65 4.56 8.57
C ILE A 49 2.13 3.12 8.38
N TYR A 50 1.92 2.63 7.18
CA TYR A 50 2.36 1.35 6.69
C TYR A 50 3.19 1.54 5.43
N ARG A 51 4.01 0.54 5.11
CA ARG A 51 4.89 0.51 3.95
C ARG A 51 4.64 -0.77 3.19
N VAL A 52 4.59 -0.71 1.86
CA VAL A 52 4.56 -1.91 1.03
C VAL A 52 5.82 -1.97 0.21
N ASP A 53 6.64 -2.99 0.48
CA ASP A 53 7.90 -3.20 -0.20
C ASP A 53 7.66 -4.01 -1.48
N PHE A 54 7.68 -3.34 -2.64
CA PHE A 54 7.55 -4.01 -3.92
C PHE A 54 8.84 -4.73 -4.29
N ILE A 55 8.86 -6.06 -4.09
CA ILE A 55 9.99 -6.92 -4.45
C ILE A 55 10.17 -6.99 -5.99
N ARG A 56 9.07 -6.79 -6.74
CA ARG A 56 9.04 -6.72 -8.21
C ARG A 56 8.20 -5.53 -8.66
N GLN A 57 8.55 -4.93 -9.80
CA GLN A 57 7.92 -3.69 -10.30
C GLN A 57 7.25 -3.86 -11.68
N HIS A 58 7.48 -4.97 -12.36
CA HIS A 58 6.99 -5.25 -13.70
C HIS A 58 6.13 -6.52 -13.74
N ASN A 59 5.22 -6.60 -14.71
CA ASN A 59 4.29 -7.73 -14.92
C ASN A 59 3.41 -8.10 -13.71
N LEU A 60 3.13 -7.12 -12.85
CA LEU A 60 2.18 -7.26 -11.77
C LEU A 60 0.78 -6.86 -12.23
N HIS A 61 -0.20 -7.63 -11.76
CA HIS A 61 -1.63 -7.33 -11.85
C HIS A 61 -2.24 -7.46 -10.46
N PHE A 62 -3.19 -6.59 -10.14
CA PHE A 62 -3.91 -6.69 -8.89
C PHE A 62 -4.86 -7.90 -8.95
N LEU A 63 -4.84 -8.75 -7.93
CA LEU A 63 -5.69 -9.94 -7.86
C LEU A 63 -6.79 -9.76 -6.82
N ARG A 64 -6.40 -9.53 -5.55
CA ARG A 64 -7.33 -9.37 -4.43
C ARG A 64 -6.67 -8.75 -3.22
N TRP A 65 -7.51 -8.18 -2.35
CA TRP A 65 -7.13 -7.81 -1.00
C TRP A 65 -7.25 -9.03 -0.07
N ASP A 66 -6.22 -9.29 0.74
CA ASP A 66 -6.26 -10.29 1.81
C ASP A 66 -6.11 -9.55 3.14
N ILE A 67 -7.24 -9.09 3.67
CA ILE A 67 -7.32 -8.23 4.86
C ILE A 67 -8.04 -8.97 5.99
N GLN A 68 -7.41 -8.98 7.16
CA GLN A 68 -7.99 -9.52 8.38
C GLN A 68 -8.05 -8.48 9.50
N LEU A 69 -9.24 -8.33 10.08
CA LEU A 69 -9.50 -7.45 11.22
C LEU A 69 -9.66 -8.27 12.51
N GLU A 70 -8.91 -7.90 13.56
CA GLU A 70 -8.95 -8.59 14.86
C GLU A 70 -10.35 -8.56 15.48
N ARG A 71 -10.96 -7.37 15.47
CA ARG A 71 -12.29 -7.13 16.01
C ARG A 71 -13.18 -6.48 14.98
N SER A 72 -14.47 -6.45 15.28
CA SER A 72 -15.47 -5.76 14.47
C SER A 72 -15.18 -4.25 14.41
N GLY A 73 -15.32 -3.65 13.24
CA GLY A 73 -15.13 -2.22 13.02
C GLY A 73 -14.78 -1.91 11.57
N LYS A 74 -14.26 -0.71 11.33
CA LYS A 74 -13.97 -0.19 9.98
C LYS A 74 -12.53 0.28 9.91
N VAL A 75 -11.88 -0.04 8.80
CA VAL A 75 -10.55 0.41 8.43
C VAL A 75 -10.61 1.04 7.04
N THR A 76 -9.95 2.17 6.88
CA THR A 76 -9.76 2.87 5.62
C THR A 76 -8.27 2.84 5.27
N VAL A 77 -7.94 2.37 4.08
CA VAL A 77 -6.59 2.35 3.54
C VAL A 77 -6.50 3.41 2.46
N THR A 78 -5.58 4.35 2.64
CA THR A 78 -5.35 5.47 1.72
C THR A 78 -3.91 5.41 1.25
N GLY A 79 -3.71 5.37 -0.07
CA GLY A 79 -2.37 5.47 -0.64
C GLY A 79 -1.82 6.89 -0.50
N THR A 80 -0.50 7.02 -0.46
CA THR A 80 0.14 8.34 -0.60
C THR A 80 0.86 8.44 -1.94
N SER A 81 0.98 9.67 -2.45
CA SER A 81 1.68 9.96 -3.69
C SER A 81 3.16 9.57 -3.56
N GLN A 82 3.67 8.88 -4.58
CA GLN A 82 5.08 8.52 -4.74
C GLN A 82 6.07 9.71 -4.71
N HIS A 83 5.58 10.94 -4.87
CA HIS A 83 6.39 12.16 -4.80
C HIS A 83 6.58 12.67 -3.38
N TRP A 84 5.81 12.17 -2.42
CA TRP A 84 6.03 12.49 -1.01
C TRP A 84 7.26 11.74 -0.49
N THR A 85 8.17 12.48 0.15
CA THR A 85 9.35 11.93 0.81
C THR A 85 9.26 12.31 2.29
N PRO A 86 9.00 11.35 3.20
CA PRO A 86 8.71 11.65 4.60
C PRO A 86 9.86 12.37 5.33
N ASP A 87 11.10 12.17 4.89
CA ASP A 87 12.27 12.81 5.47
C ASP A 87 12.43 14.29 5.06
N LEU A 88 11.83 14.69 3.93
CA LEU A 88 12.04 16.00 3.32
C LEU A 88 10.86 16.95 3.53
N THR A 89 9.63 16.44 3.49
CA THR A 89 8.44 17.29 3.57
C THR A 89 7.34 16.67 4.42
N HIS A 90 6.54 17.52 5.07
CA HIS A 90 5.32 17.09 5.73
C HIS A 90 4.29 16.61 4.69
N LEU A 91 3.52 15.58 5.05
CA LEU A 91 2.46 15.05 4.20
C LEU A 91 1.39 16.11 4.00
N MET A 92 0.92 16.26 2.76
CA MET A 92 -0.15 17.18 2.41
C MET A 92 -1.41 16.40 2.02
N ASN A 93 -2.61 16.92 2.31
CA ASN A 93 -3.88 16.26 1.96
C ASN A 93 -4.00 15.95 0.46
N ARG A 94 -3.48 16.84 -0.40
CA ARG A 94 -3.44 16.64 -1.87
C ARG A 94 -2.56 15.47 -2.33
N GLN A 95 -1.70 14.94 -1.45
CA GLN A 95 -0.85 13.79 -1.74
C GLN A 95 -1.53 12.48 -1.34
N LEU A 96 -2.71 12.52 -0.71
CA LEU A 96 -3.52 11.34 -0.46
C LEU A 96 -4.18 10.90 -1.77
N LEU A 97 -4.09 9.61 -2.07
CA LEU A 97 -4.63 9.02 -3.28
C LEU A 97 -6.09 8.62 -3.06
N GLU A 98 -6.91 8.90 -4.07
CA GLU A 98 -8.26 8.35 -4.22
C GLU A 98 -8.27 7.33 -5.38
N PRO A 99 -9.17 6.34 -5.41
CA PRO A 99 -10.11 5.99 -4.36
C PRO A 99 -9.41 5.40 -3.13
N VAL A 100 -10.10 5.36 -2.00
CA VAL A 100 -9.62 4.76 -0.75
C VAL A 100 -10.18 3.34 -0.59
N GLY A 101 -9.37 2.41 -0.11
CA GLY A 101 -9.83 1.06 0.20
C GLY A 101 -10.56 1.04 1.54
N ILE A 102 -11.87 0.79 1.53
CA ILE A 102 -12.66 0.73 2.76
C ILE A 102 -13.03 -0.71 3.10
N PHE A 103 -12.63 -1.15 4.29
CA PHE A 103 -12.81 -2.51 4.79
C PHE A 103 -13.55 -2.48 6.13
N TRP A 104 -14.56 -3.32 6.32
CA TRP A 104 -15.27 -3.40 7.59
C TRP A 104 -15.64 -4.83 7.97
N LYS A 105 -15.69 -5.07 9.28
CA LYS A 105 -16.10 -6.35 9.87
C LYS A 105 -17.27 -6.11 10.80
N LYS A 106 -18.42 -6.72 10.49
CA LYS A 106 -19.62 -6.66 11.35
C LYS A 106 -19.41 -7.45 12.65
N PRO A 107 -20.07 -7.08 13.75
CA PRO A 107 -20.05 -7.87 14.98
C PRO A 107 -20.52 -9.30 14.73
N GLY A 108 -19.73 -10.30 15.12
CA GLY A 108 -20.04 -11.72 14.93
C GLY A 108 -19.77 -12.27 13.52
N ALA A 109 -19.41 -11.43 12.55
CA ALA A 109 -18.96 -11.90 11.24
C ALA A 109 -17.52 -12.41 11.31
N LYS A 110 -17.23 -13.52 10.62
CA LYS A 110 -15.87 -14.03 10.46
C LYS A 110 -15.12 -13.29 9.35
N GLU A 111 -15.82 -12.96 8.28
CA GLU A 111 -15.26 -12.36 7.07
C GLU A 111 -15.29 -10.82 7.11
N VAL A 112 -14.34 -10.22 6.40
CA VAL A 112 -14.25 -8.77 6.20
C VAL A 112 -14.97 -8.42 4.90
N GLU A 113 -15.90 -7.48 4.97
CA GLU A 113 -16.58 -6.91 3.81
C GLU A 113 -15.82 -5.65 3.33
N TYR A 114 -15.89 -5.35 2.04
CA TYR A 114 -15.29 -4.14 1.46
C TYR A 114 -16.08 -3.65 0.26
N ASN A 115 -15.87 -2.38 -0.12
CA ASN A 115 -16.42 -1.87 -1.38
C ASN A 115 -15.59 -2.41 -2.54
N GLU A 116 -16.13 -3.39 -3.26
CA GLU A 116 -15.42 -4.06 -4.36
C GLU A 116 -14.94 -3.09 -5.44
N ALA A 117 -15.75 -2.11 -5.83
CA ALA A 117 -15.40 -1.17 -6.90
C ALA A 117 -14.20 -0.31 -6.51
N ASP A 118 -14.30 0.40 -5.37
CA ASP A 118 -13.23 1.27 -4.88
C ASP A 118 -11.96 0.47 -4.54
N ALA A 119 -12.11 -0.71 -3.94
CA ALA A 119 -10.98 -1.55 -3.57
C ALA A 119 -10.26 -2.12 -4.79
N GLN A 120 -10.98 -2.49 -5.84
CA GLN A 120 -10.41 -2.95 -7.11
C GLN A 120 -9.63 -1.83 -7.79
N GLU A 121 -10.25 -0.65 -7.96
CA GLU A 121 -9.58 0.51 -8.59
C GLU A 121 -8.36 0.95 -7.78
N PHE A 122 -8.48 0.97 -6.44
CA PHE A 122 -7.37 1.29 -5.56
C PHE A 122 -6.22 0.30 -5.75
N GLY A 123 -6.51 -1.01 -5.79
CA GLY A 123 -5.53 -2.07 -6.01
C GLY A 123 -4.81 -1.95 -7.36
N GLU A 124 -5.54 -1.65 -8.44
CA GLU A 124 -4.97 -1.41 -9.77
C GLU A 124 -4.03 -0.19 -9.78
N ARG A 125 -4.43 0.91 -9.12
CA ARG A 125 -3.55 2.08 -8.96
C ARG A 125 -2.28 1.76 -8.21
N LEU A 126 -2.29 0.87 -7.20
CA LEU A 126 -1.07 0.47 -6.50
C LEU A 126 -0.06 -0.21 -7.43
N VAL A 127 -0.58 -1.05 -8.33
CA VAL A 127 0.25 -1.71 -9.36
C VAL A 127 0.82 -0.69 -10.34
N GLU A 128 0.08 0.35 -10.70
CA GLU A 128 0.61 1.44 -11.51
C GLU A 128 1.71 2.23 -10.79
N LEU A 129 1.53 2.54 -9.50
CA LEU A 129 2.55 3.20 -8.68
C LEU A 129 3.85 2.37 -8.63
N ALA A 130 3.73 1.04 -8.56
CA ALA A 130 4.88 0.14 -8.59
C ALA A 130 5.66 0.22 -9.92
N LYS A 131 4.97 0.47 -11.04
CA LYS A 131 5.57 0.55 -12.39
C LYS A 131 6.32 1.85 -12.65
N ILE A 132 5.94 2.95 -11.99
CA ILE A 132 6.41 4.31 -12.35
C ILE A 132 7.87 4.57 -11.92
N ARG A 133 8.45 3.84 -10.95
CA ARG A 133 9.82 4.08 -10.48
C ARG A 133 10.78 2.91 -10.70
N LYS A 134 11.47 2.93 -11.84
CA LYS A 134 12.55 2.00 -12.25
C LYS A 134 13.85 2.03 -11.41
N PHE A 135 14.04 2.96 -10.46
CA PHE A 135 15.40 3.25 -9.96
C PHE A 135 15.59 3.43 -8.46
N LEU A 136 14.57 3.40 -7.61
CA LEU A 136 14.80 3.56 -6.17
C LEU A 136 14.01 2.57 -5.34
N VAL A 137 14.73 1.97 -4.39
CA VAL A 137 14.30 1.17 -3.24
C VAL A 137 13.46 2.01 -2.27
N VAL A 138 12.43 2.68 -2.77
CA VAL A 138 11.54 3.49 -1.96
C VAL A 138 10.14 2.98 -2.17
N SER A 139 9.80 2.05 -1.30
CA SER A 139 8.49 1.51 -1.07
C SER A 139 7.46 2.62 -0.89
N PRO A 140 6.33 2.60 -1.59
CA PRO A 140 5.25 3.54 -1.33
C PRO A 140 4.73 3.37 0.10
N TRP A 141 4.45 4.51 0.71
CA TRP A 141 3.86 4.61 2.03
C TRP A 141 2.34 4.61 1.90
N PHE A 142 1.72 3.84 2.77
CA PHE A 142 0.29 3.73 2.91
C PHE A 142 -0.11 4.29 4.25
N PHE A 143 -1.20 5.00 4.21
CA PHE A 143 -1.86 5.46 5.39
C PHE A 143 -3.02 4.50 5.65
N ILE A 144 -3.10 3.96 6.86
CA ILE A 144 -4.22 3.14 7.28
C ILE A 144 -4.87 3.80 8.49
N GLU A 145 -6.09 4.24 8.27
CA GLU A 145 -7.01 4.77 9.26
C GLU A 145 -7.82 3.62 9.86
N GLY A 146 -7.50 3.20 11.08
CA GLY A 146 -8.24 2.17 11.80
C GLY A 146 -9.14 2.77 12.87
N TRP A 147 -10.46 2.81 12.67
CA TRP A 147 -11.37 3.14 13.77
C TRP A 147 -11.42 1.97 14.76
N HIS A 148 -10.76 2.13 15.91
CA HIS A 148 -10.81 1.22 17.07
C HIS A 148 -10.26 -0.21 16.88
N ASN A 149 -9.62 -0.53 15.75
CA ASN A 149 -9.09 -1.86 15.49
C ASN A 149 -7.62 -1.86 15.08
N LYS A 150 -6.86 -2.78 15.68
CA LYS A 150 -5.57 -3.18 15.18
C LYS A 150 -5.80 -4.12 13.99
N MET A 151 -5.31 -3.73 12.82
CA MET A 151 -5.24 -4.62 11.67
C MET A 151 -4.21 -5.70 12.01
N VAL A 152 -4.58 -6.99 11.95
CA VAL A 152 -3.70 -8.09 12.37
C VAL A 152 -2.85 -8.55 11.19
N GLU A 153 -3.48 -8.68 10.04
CA GLU A 153 -2.84 -9.03 8.78
C GLU A 153 -3.46 -8.19 7.67
N ASN A 154 -2.60 -7.59 6.85
CA ASN A 154 -3.00 -6.91 5.62
C ASN A 154 -1.98 -7.26 4.55
N ILE A 155 -2.39 -8.12 3.65
CA ILE A 155 -1.58 -8.64 2.55
C ILE A 155 -2.25 -8.21 1.25
N LEU A 156 -1.55 -7.41 0.47
CA LEU A 156 -1.92 -7.17 -0.92
C LEU A 156 -1.53 -8.42 -1.72
N THR A 157 -2.52 -9.10 -2.33
CA THR A 157 -2.22 -10.22 -3.23
C THR A 157 -2.23 -9.73 -4.67
N LEU A 158 -1.07 -9.81 -5.31
CA LEU A 158 -0.87 -9.49 -6.71
C LEU A 158 -0.66 -10.77 -7.51
N LEU A 159 -1.21 -10.82 -8.71
CA LEU A 159 -0.86 -11.82 -9.70
C LEU A 159 0.41 -11.39 -10.42
N GLU A 160 1.43 -12.23 -10.38
CA GLU A 160 2.63 -12.09 -11.18
C GLU A 160 2.47 -12.91 -12.46
N LEU A 161 2.39 -12.21 -13.59
CA LEU A 161 2.50 -12.86 -14.89
C LEU A 161 3.99 -13.09 -15.16
N LEU A 162 4.48 -14.31 -14.92
CA LEU A 162 5.79 -14.71 -15.39
C LEU A 162 5.76 -14.66 -16.92
N THR A 163 6.30 -13.58 -17.50
CA THR A 163 6.60 -13.57 -18.93
C THR A 163 7.58 -14.71 -19.17
N PRO A 164 7.32 -15.63 -20.12
CA PRO A 164 8.30 -16.64 -20.44
C PRO A 164 9.59 -15.92 -20.83
N GLU A 165 10.66 -16.16 -20.07
CA GLU A 165 11.99 -15.77 -20.52
C GLU A 165 12.13 -16.30 -21.94
N LYS A 166 12.49 -15.41 -22.88
CA LYS A 166 12.97 -15.83 -24.18
C LYS A 166 14.25 -16.63 -23.91
N HIS A 167 14.10 -17.94 -23.71
CA HIS A 167 15.19 -18.88 -23.90
C HIS A 167 15.65 -18.69 -25.35
N SER A 168 16.73 -17.94 -25.52
CA SER A 168 17.52 -17.92 -26.73
C SER A 168 18.17 -19.29 -26.88
N LEU A 169 17.37 -20.28 -27.31
CA LEU A 169 17.86 -21.47 -27.98
C LEU A 169 18.51 -21.01 -29.28
N THR A 170 19.78 -20.64 -29.20
CA THR A 170 20.68 -20.70 -30.35
C THR A 170 21.11 -22.16 -30.48
N CYS A 171 20.19 -22.98 -30.99
CA CYS A 171 20.56 -24.24 -31.60
C CYS A 171 21.38 -23.93 -32.84
N PHE A 172 22.63 -24.40 -32.83
CA PHE A 172 23.44 -24.62 -34.01
C PHE A 172 22.63 -25.31 -35.12
N PRO A 173 22.89 -24.98 -36.38
CA PRO A 173 22.99 -25.99 -37.42
C PRO A 173 24.47 -26.25 -37.70
N GLN A 174 24.91 -27.48 -37.40
CA GLN A 174 26.00 -28.08 -38.16
C GLN A 174 25.54 -28.19 -39.62
N SER A 175 26.41 -27.81 -40.54
CA SER A 175 26.26 -28.11 -41.96
C SER A 175 27.60 -28.64 -42.43
N GLU A 176 27.53 -29.83 -43.05
CA GLU A 176 28.61 -30.61 -43.66
C GLU A 176 29.40 -29.84 -44.72
#